data_AF-A0A956CR59-F1
#
_entry.id   AF-A0A956CR59-F1
#
_cell.length_a   1.000
_cell.length_b   1.000
_cell.length_c   1.000
_cell.angle_alpha   90.00
_cell.angle_beta   90.00
_cell.angle_gamma   90.00
#
_symmetry.space_group_name_H-M   'P 1'
#
loop_
_entity.id
_entity.type
_entity.pdbx_description
1 polymer ?
#
loop_
_entity_poly.entity_id
_entity_poly.type
_entity_poly.pdbx_seq_one_letter_code
_entity_poly.pdbx_strand_id
1 'polypeptide(L)'
;MALGTCLLAWLTTVGATCGDTGQTHVTAEVVGHGVGDTTFESAGWSVTLTRADVAFGPAYFCATTAADVDLCPAAVAETLDVGVVDGLSADLQPLGILEGDTQTVRSATYDFGITWLATEPAPLPAREAPGGHSARFLGTAVRGADSFDFAL
;
A
#
# COMPACT_ATOMS: atom_id res chain seq x y z
N MET A 1 -22.88 26.28 71.17
CA MET A 1 -22.35 27.53 70.59
C MET A 1 -20.98 27.21 69.98
N ALA A 2 -20.81 27.54 68.69
CA ALA A 2 -19.59 27.49 67.85
C ALA A 2 -18.95 26.09 67.63
N LEU A 3 -19.08 25.41 66.49
CA LEU A 3 -18.67 25.66 65.08
C LEU A 3 -17.15 25.79 64.84
N GLY A 4 -16.68 25.01 63.86
CA GLY A 4 -15.40 25.16 63.15
C GLY A 4 -14.32 24.22 63.68
N THR A 5 -13.70 23.34 62.90
CA THR A 5 -13.22 23.57 61.54
C THR A 5 -13.14 22.23 60.81
N CYS A 6 -13.90 22.11 59.73
CA CYS A 6 -13.92 20.93 58.88
C CYS A 6 -12.64 20.88 58.04
N LEU A 7 -12.03 19.70 58.02
CA LEU A 7 -10.98 19.24 57.13
C LEU A 7 -11.23 19.69 55.68
N LEU A 8 -10.26 20.37 55.07
CA LEU A 8 -10.18 20.49 53.61
C LEU A 8 -8.70 20.40 53.23
N ALA A 9 -8.19 19.17 53.29
CA ALA A 9 -6.97 18.79 52.59
C ALA A 9 -7.26 18.89 51.09
N TRP A 10 -6.77 19.95 50.46
CA TRP A 10 -6.74 20.10 49.01
C TRP A 10 -5.81 19.04 48.44
N LEU A 11 -6.37 17.88 48.13
CA LEU A 11 -5.71 16.85 47.33
C LEU A 11 -5.71 17.37 45.88
N THR A 12 -4.59 17.95 45.46
CA THR A 12 -4.34 18.29 44.06
C THR A 12 -4.32 17.00 43.26
N THR A 13 -5.46 16.62 42.69
CA THR A 13 -5.53 15.71 41.55
C THR A 13 -4.81 16.39 40.40
N VAL A 14 -3.51 16.09 40.27
CA VAL A 14 -2.81 16.22 38.99
C VAL A 14 -3.53 15.25 38.07
N GLY A 15 -4.57 15.76 37.39
CA GLY A 15 -5.15 15.07 36.26
C GLY A 15 -4.00 14.87 35.28
N ALA A 16 -3.61 13.62 35.06
CA ALA A 16 -2.86 13.26 33.88
C ALA A 16 -3.75 13.59 32.69
N THR A 17 -3.70 14.85 32.22
CA THR A 17 -4.14 15.18 30.88
C THR A 17 -3.19 14.43 29.97
N CYS A 18 -3.62 13.26 29.47
CA CYS A 18 -2.98 12.67 28.30
C CYS A 18 -2.97 13.79 27.26
N GLY A 19 -1.80 14.35 27.00
CA GLY A 19 -1.63 15.35 25.97
C GLY A 19 -2.07 14.74 24.66
N ASP A 20 -2.94 15.45 23.95
CA ASP A 20 -3.15 15.20 22.53
C ASP A 20 -1.76 15.16 21.88
N THR A 21 -1.41 14.02 21.28
CA THR A 21 -0.12 13.87 20.59
C THR A 21 -0.06 14.71 19.32
N GLY A 22 -1.15 15.41 18.97
CA GLY A 22 -1.30 16.23 17.78
C GLY A 22 -1.51 15.39 16.52
N GLN A 23 -1.68 14.08 16.67
CA GLN A 23 -1.83 13.13 15.59
C GLN A 23 -3.28 12.66 15.54
N THR A 24 -3.85 12.71 14.35
CA THR A 24 -5.22 12.26 14.09
C THR A 24 -5.17 11.01 13.23
N HIS A 25 -5.97 10.02 13.60
CA HIS A 25 -6.15 8.85 12.78
C HIS A 25 -6.81 9.23 11.44
N VAL A 26 -6.33 8.64 10.35
CA VAL A 26 -6.80 8.90 8.99
C VAL A 26 -7.09 7.60 8.25
N THR A 27 -8.16 7.64 7.47
CA THR A 27 -8.56 6.59 6.54
C THR A 27 -8.70 7.18 5.14
N ALA A 28 -8.13 6.55 4.12
CA ALA A 28 -8.24 7.01 2.73
C ALA A 28 -8.39 5.84 1.77
N GLU A 29 -9.12 6.04 0.67
CA GLU A 29 -9.17 5.05 -0.41
C GLU A 29 -7.83 5.04 -1.17
N VAL A 30 -7.30 3.84 -1.41
CA VAL A 30 -6.18 3.63 -2.32
C VAL A 30 -6.76 3.31 -3.68
N VAL A 31 -6.35 4.08 -4.68
CA VAL A 31 -6.73 3.87 -6.08
C VAL A 31 -5.50 3.77 -6.95
N GLY A 32 -5.59 2.96 -8.00
CA GLY A 32 -4.58 2.86 -9.05
C GLY A 32 -5.23 2.95 -10.42
N HIS A 33 -4.43 3.16 -11.46
CA HIS A 33 -4.88 3.10 -12.83
C HIS A 33 -3.73 2.69 -13.75
N GLY A 34 -4.10 2.14 -14.90
CA GLY A 34 -3.18 1.86 -15.98
C GLY A 34 -2.89 3.10 -16.83
N VAL A 35 -2.19 2.87 -17.94
CA VAL A 35 -1.84 3.93 -18.90
C VAL A 35 -2.95 4.14 -19.93
N GLY A 36 -3.80 3.13 -20.15
CA GLY A 36 -4.88 3.17 -21.15
C GLY A 36 -4.44 2.78 -22.57
N ASP A 37 -3.13 2.86 -22.85
CA ASP A 37 -2.57 2.43 -24.13
C ASP A 37 -2.42 0.92 -24.17
N THR A 38 -2.98 0.31 -25.22
CA THR A 38 -2.86 -1.14 -25.45
C THR A 38 -1.70 -1.50 -26.36
N THR A 39 -1.11 -0.53 -27.05
CA THR A 39 -0.03 -0.77 -28.03
C THR A 39 1.17 0.13 -27.77
N PHE A 40 2.36 -0.44 -27.79
CA PHE A 40 3.62 0.29 -27.61
C PHE A 40 4.75 -0.35 -28.43
N GLU A 41 5.80 0.44 -28.68
CA GLU A 41 7.01 -0.03 -29.36
C GLU A 41 8.06 -0.46 -28.34
N SER A 42 8.66 -1.63 -28.53
CA SER A 42 9.75 -2.12 -27.68
C SER A 42 10.80 -2.84 -28.50
N ALA A 43 12.05 -2.37 -28.44
CA ALA A 43 13.17 -2.93 -29.19
C ALA A 43 12.88 -3.16 -30.69
N GLY A 44 12.02 -2.34 -31.32
CA GLY A 44 11.63 -2.49 -32.73
C GLY A 44 10.55 -3.55 -33.00
N TRP A 45 9.81 -3.97 -31.97
CA TRP A 45 8.54 -4.70 -32.08
C TRP A 45 7.39 -3.75 -31.76
N SER A 46 6.32 -3.83 -32.55
CA SER A 46 5.03 -3.29 -32.16
C SER A 46 4.30 -4.32 -31.31
N VAL A 47 4.07 -4.00 -30.04
CA VAL A 47 3.48 -4.91 -29.05
C VAL A 47 2.08 -4.43 -28.73
N THR A 48 1.09 -5.29 -28.92
CA THR A 48 -0.30 -5.04 -28.50
C THR A 48 -0.67 -5.99 -27.37
N LEU A 49 -1.00 -5.42 -26.21
CA LEU A 49 -1.50 -6.14 -25.05
C LEU A 49 -3.03 -6.29 -25.11
N THR A 50 -3.49 -7.48 -24.76
CA THR A 50 -4.91 -7.81 -24.55
C THR A 50 -5.23 -8.05 -23.08
N ARG A 51 -4.21 -8.18 -22.23
CA ARG A 51 -4.31 -8.23 -20.77
C ARG A 51 -3.05 -7.65 -20.14
N ALA A 52 -3.21 -6.88 -19.06
CA ALA A 52 -2.11 -6.35 -18.26
C ALA A 52 -2.54 -6.24 -16.79
N ASP A 53 -2.68 -7.38 -16.12
CA ASP A 53 -3.07 -7.39 -14.71
C ASP A 53 -1.82 -7.25 -13.86
N VAL A 54 -1.79 -6.28 -12.95
CA VAL A 54 -0.66 -6.05 -12.03
C VAL A 54 -1.17 -6.00 -10.60
N ALA A 55 -0.69 -6.91 -9.75
CA ALA A 55 -1.00 -6.86 -8.32
C ALA A 55 -0.22 -5.75 -7.64
N PHE A 56 -0.85 -5.08 -6.69
CA PHE A 56 -0.22 -4.07 -5.84
C PHE A 56 -0.68 -4.26 -4.39
N GLY A 57 0.27 -4.18 -3.47
CA GLY A 57 0.03 -4.29 -2.04
C GLY A 57 0.56 -5.60 -1.45
N PRO A 58 0.68 -5.68 -0.10
CA PRO A 58 0.45 -4.57 0.84
C PRO A 58 1.49 -3.45 0.70
N ALA A 59 1.22 -2.28 1.26
CA ALA A 59 2.13 -1.13 1.27
C ALA A 59 2.20 -0.47 2.65
N TYR A 60 3.43 -0.14 3.07
CA TYR A 60 3.74 0.41 4.39
C TYR A 60 4.50 1.72 4.23
N PHE A 61 4.07 2.74 4.96
CA PHE A 61 4.63 4.09 4.87
C PHE A 61 5.33 4.46 6.18
N CYS A 62 6.53 5.01 6.07
CA CYS A 62 7.42 5.23 7.21
C CYS A 62 7.81 6.70 7.33
N ALA A 63 7.88 7.21 8.57
CA ALA A 63 8.37 8.56 8.86
C ALA A 63 9.91 8.69 8.80
N THR A 64 10.63 7.58 8.66
CA THR A 64 12.09 7.55 8.52
C THR A 64 12.51 7.55 7.06
N THR A 65 13.78 7.86 6.78
CA THR A 65 14.30 7.97 5.41
C THR A 65 14.43 6.62 4.70
N ALA A 66 14.32 5.51 5.41
CA ALA A 66 14.39 4.17 4.87
C ALA A 66 13.29 3.32 5.50
N ALA A 67 12.45 2.74 4.65
CA ALA A 67 11.42 1.80 5.04
C ALA A 67 12.07 0.41 5.18
N ASP A 68 12.82 0.26 6.25
CA ASP A 68 13.51 -0.97 6.65
C ASP A 68 12.94 -1.42 8.00
N VAL A 69 12.89 -2.72 8.24
CA VAL A 69 12.26 -3.28 9.46
C VAL A 69 12.91 -2.78 10.75
N ASP A 70 14.22 -2.51 10.74
CA ASP A 70 14.95 -2.01 11.91
C ASP A 70 14.81 -0.49 12.06
N LEU A 71 14.63 0.22 10.94
CA LEU A 71 14.53 1.69 10.90
C LEU A 71 13.08 2.20 10.92
N CYS A 72 12.12 1.32 10.71
CA CYS A 72 10.69 1.59 10.72
C CYS A 72 9.95 0.45 11.43
N PRO A 73 10.05 0.38 12.76
CA PRO A 73 9.41 -0.69 13.53
C PRO A 73 7.88 -0.62 13.51
N ALA A 74 7.33 0.54 13.13
CA ALA A 74 5.90 0.74 12.93
C ALA A 74 5.67 1.69 11.75
N ALA A 75 4.79 1.30 10.84
CA ALA A 75 4.33 2.17 9.77
C ALA A 75 3.47 3.30 10.35
N VAL A 76 3.55 4.50 9.77
CA VAL A 76 2.67 5.62 10.11
C VAL A 76 1.34 5.55 9.38
N ALA A 77 1.33 4.84 8.25
CA ALA A 77 0.14 4.46 7.53
C ALA A 77 0.45 3.18 6.75
N GLU A 78 -0.56 2.37 6.50
CA GLU A 78 -0.45 1.13 5.75
C GLU A 78 -1.74 0.82 5.00
N THR A 79 -1.61 0.11 3.88
CA THR A 79 -2.71 -0.63 3.28
C THR A 79 -2.30 -2.10 3.29
N LEU A 80 -3.09 -2.91 3.98
CA LEU A 80 -2.87 -4.36 4.07
C LEU A 80 -3.57 -5.11 2.95
N ASP A 81 -4.42 -4.40 2.20
CA ASP A 81 -5.12 -4.94 1.05
C ASP A 81 -4.15 -5.20 -0.11
N VAL A 82 -4.49 -6.22 -0.90
CA VAL A 82 -3.85 -6.47 -2.19
C VAL A 82 -4.90 -6.29 -3.27
N GLY A 83 -4.66 -5.35 -4.17
CA GLY A 83 -5.52 -5.08 -5.32
C GLY A 83 -4.85 -5.52 -6.62
N VAL A 84 -5.65 -5.60 -7.69
CA VAL A 84 -5.15 -5.80 -9.06
C VAL A 84 -5.55 -4.60 -9.89
N VAL A 85 -4.57 -3.98 -10.55
CA VAL A 85 -4.77 -2.92 -11.52
C VAL A 85 -4.81 -3.54 -12.92
N ASP A 86 -5.86 -3.24 -13.67
CA ASP A 86 -5.85 -3.37 -15.13
C ASP A 86 -5.02 -2.24 -15.73
N GLY A 87 -3.80 -2.58 -16.16
CA GLY A 87 -2.85 -1.66 -16.80
C GLY A 87 -3.32 -1.10 -18.14
N LEU A 88 -4.35 -1.71 -18.76
CA LEU A 88 -4.94 -1.26 -20.02
C LEU A 88 -6.08 -0.26 -19.82
N SER A 89 -6.50 -0.02 -18.57
CA SER A 89 -7.56 0.94 -18.25
C SER A 89 -6.97 2.21 -17.65
N ALA A 90 -7.32 3.36 -18.22
CA ALA A 90 -6.98 4.67 -17.66
C ALA A 90 -7.90 5.10 -16.50
N ASP A 91 -8.98 4.34 -16.24
CA ASP A 91 -9.91 4.65 -15.16
C ASP A 91 -9.31 4.31 -13.80
N LEU A 92 -9.68 5.11 -12.79
CA LEU A 92 -9.32 4.83 -11.40
C LEU A 92 -10.01 3.53 -10.93
N GLN A 93 -9.21 2.65 -10.36
CA GLN A 93 -9.61 1.35 -9.86
C GLN A 93 -9.33 1.28 -8.35
N PRO A 94 -10.28 0.80 -7.53
CA PRO A 94 -10.08 0.68 -6.10
C PRO A 94 -9.07 -0.43 -5.80
N LEU A 95 -8.12 -0.16 -4.91
CA LEU A 95 -7.08 -1.10 -4.49
C LEU A 95 -7.11 -1.45 -3.01
N GLY A 96 -7.91 -0.73 -2.22
CA GLY A 96 -8.07 -0.99 -0.80
C GLY A 96 -8.19 0.29 0.02
N ILE A 97 -7.99 0.15 1.32
CA ILE A 97 -8.03 1.25 2.27
C ILE A 97 -6.64 1.45 2.87
N LEU A 98 -6.24 2.71 2.96
CA LEU A 98 -5.10 3.18 3.73
C LEU A 98 -5.58 3.56 5.13
N GLU A 99 -4.96 2.98 6.14
CA GLU A 99 -5.19 3.24 7.55
C GLU A 99 -3.91 3.83 8.14
N GLY A 100 -3.99 4.89 8.96
CA GLY A 100 -2.80 5.46 9.57
C GLY A 100 -3.05 6.67 10.46
N ASP A 101 -1.99 7.43 10.74
CA ASP A 101 -2.02 8.66 11.52
C ASP A 101 -1.43 9.83 10.70
N THR A 102 -1.88 11.05 10.98
CA THR A 102 -1.34 12.26 10.35
C THR A 102 0.13 12.48 10.74
N GLN A 103 1.05 12.09 9.85
CA GLN A 103 2.49 12.31 9.99
C GLN A 103 3.14 12.52 8.62
N THR A 104 4.38 13.02 8.60
CA THR A 104 5.17 13.12 7.37
C THR A 104 5.74 11.76 6.99
N VAL A 105 5.26 11.19 5.89
CA VAL A 105 5.86 10.03 5.24
C VAL A 105 7.15 10.44 4.54
N ARG A 106 8.22 9.67 4.73
CA ARG A 106 9.54 9.89 4.11
C ARG A 106 10.02 8.73 3.26
N SER A 107 9.48 7.54 3.48
CA SER A 107 9.78 6.35 2.70
C SER A 107 8.59 5.39 2.71
N ALA A 108 8.58 4.43 1.80
CA ALA A 108 7.58 3.39 1.73
C ALA A 108 8.18 2.07 1.25
N THR A 109 7.62 0.96 1.69
CA THR A 109 7.76 -0.35 1.05
C THR A 109 6.41 -0.80 0.54
N TYR A 110 6.43 -1.62 -0.51
CA TYR A 110 5.23 -2.26 -1.01
C TYR A 110 5.60 -3.53 -1.76
N ASP A 111 4.66 -4.45 -1.78
CA ASP A 111 4.77 -5.68 -2.55
C ASP A 111 3.93 -5.61 -3.83
N PHE A 112 4.23 -6.52 -4.76
CA PHE A 112 3.42 -6.74 -5.96
C PHE A 112 2.58 -8.00 -5.78
N GLY A 113 1.75 -8.03 -4.74
CA GLY A 113 0.88 -9.15 -4.40
C GLY A 113 1.59 -10.45 -3.99
N ILE A 114 2.90 -10.41 -3.78
CA ILE A 114 3.69 -11.54 -3.30
C ILE A 114 4.55 -11.04 -2.15
N THR A 115 4.27 -11.51 -0.95
CA THR A 115 4.94 -11.08 0.27
C THR A 115 5.84 -12.19 0.80
N TRP A 116 7.05 -11.85 1.24
CA TRP A 116 7.92 -12.80 1.93
C TRP A 116 8.10 -12.39 3.39
N LEU A 117 7.30 -13.00 4.25
CA LEU A 117 7.40 -12.79 5.69
C LEU A 117 8.63 -13.53 6.23
N ALA A 118 9.31 -12.93 7.21
CA ALA A 118 10.51 -13.53 7.82
C ALA A 118 10.25 -14.90 8.47
N THR A 119 8.99 -15.20 8.82
CA THR A 119 8.56 -16.48 9.39
C THR A 119 8.27 -17.54 8.33
N GLU A 120 8.26 -17.19 7.05
CA GLU A 120 7.85 -18.07 5.96
C GLU A 120 9.07 -18.61 5.19
N PRO A 121 9.07 -19.91 4.83
CA PRO A 121 10.17 -20.53 4.10
C PRO A 121 10.20 -20.16 2.61
N ALA A 122 9.14 -19.53 2.10
CA ALA A 122 8.97 -19.13 0.72
C ALA A 122 8.08 -17.88 0.61
N PRO A 123 8.17 -17.11 -0.48
CA PRO A 123 7.23 -16.03 -0.75
C PRO A 123 5.79 -16.56 -0.90
N LEU A 124 4.84 -15.81 -0.36
CA LEU A 124 3.42 -16.14 -0.37
C LEU A 124 2.66 -15.19 -1.31
N PRO A 125 2.07 -15.70 -2.39
CA PRO A 125 1.17 -14.89 -3.21
C PRO A 125 -0.13 -14.64 -2.46
N ALA A 126 -0.59 -13.39 -2.50
CA ALA A 126 -1.94 -13.03 -2.12
C ALA A 126 -2.97 -13.74 -3.02
N ARG A 127 -4.20 -13.88 -2.54
CA ARG A 127 -5.28 -14.52 -3.30
C ARG A 127 -5.57 -13.78 -4.60
N GLU A 128 -5.41 -12.46 -4.57
CA GLU A 128 -5.68 -11.52 -5.64
C GLU A 128 -4.55 -11.51 -6.69
N ALA A 129 -3.36 -12.01 -6.35
CA ALA A 129 -2.21 -12.05 -7.26
C ALA A 129 -2.55 -12.81 -8.56
N PRO A 130 -2.37 -12.20 -9.75
CA PRO A 130 -2.73 -12.80 -11.05
C PRO A 130 -2.14 -14.20 -11.27
N GLY A 131 -2.93 -15.23 -11.00
CA GLY A 131 -2.48 -16.62 -11.11
C GLY A 131 -1.34 -16.99 -10.16
N GLY A 132 -1.19 -16.27 -9.03
CA GLY A 132 -0.08 -16.44 -8.10
C GLY A 132 1.21 -15.69 -8.48
N HIS A 133 1.15 -14.80 -9.48
CA HIS A 133 2.25 -13.97 -9.93
C HIS A 133 1.98 -12.49 -9.64
N SER A 134 3.04 -11.67 -9.61
CA SER A 134 2.92 -10.23 -9.43
C SER A 134 2.22 -9.52 -10.59
N ALA A 135 2.31 -10.10 -11.79
CA ALA A 135 1.63 -9.58 -12.95
C ALA A 135 1.31 -10.71 -13.94
N ARG A 136 0.36 -10.45 -14.83
CA ARG A 136 0.04 -11.32 -15.96
C ARG A 136 -0.24 -10.51 -17.21
N PHE A 137 0.51 -10.79 -18.27
CA PHE A 137 0.42 -10.08 -19.54
C PHE A 137 0.09 -11.05 -20.67
N LEU A 138 -0.88 -10.67 -21.50
CA LEU A 138 -1.21 -11.38 -22.74
C LEU A 138 -1.13 -10.41 -23.89
N GLY A 139 -0.61 -10.84 -25.04
CA GLY A 139 -0.52 -9.97 -26.20
C GLY A 139 0.11 -10.62 -27.42
N THR A 140 0.33 -9.77 -28.42
CA THR A 140 0.97 -10.13 -29.68
C THR A 140 2.08 -9.12 -29.96
N ALA A 141 3.24 -9.61 -30.42
CA ALA A 141 4.34 -8.77 -30.87
C ALA A 141 4.54 -8.96 -32.38
N VAL A 142 4.65 -7.87 -33.13
CA VAL A 142 4.84 -7.86 -34.58
C VAL A 142 6.08 -7.07 -35.00
N ARG A 143 6.87 -7.61 -35.93
CA ARG A 143 7.99 -6.92 -36.58
C ARG A 143 8.09 -7.34 -38.04
N GLY A 144 7.69 -6.45 -38.95
CA GLY A 144 7.67 -6.76 -40.37
C GLY A 144 6.70 -7.92 -40.66
N ALA A 145 7.24 -9.06 -41.13
CA ALA A 145 6.45 -10.27 -41.36
C ALA A 145 6.44 -11.23 -40.14
N ASP A 146 7.27 -10.97 -39.13
CA ASP A 146 7.35 -11.81 -37.93
C ASP A 146 6.25 -11.42 -36.95
N SER A 147 5.58 -12.41 -36.37
CA SER A 147 4.56 -12.23 -35.35
C SER A 147 4.55 -13.40 -34.38
N PHE A 148 4.35 -13.13 -33.10
CA PHE A 148 4.09 -14.16 -32.10
C PHE A 148 3.16 -13.65 -30.99
N ASP A 149 2.31 -14.56 -30.53
CA ASP A 149 1.51 -14.35 -29.32
C ASP A 149 2.33 -14.76 -28.08
N PHE A 150 2.08 -14.07 -26.96
CA PHE A 150 2.72 -14.37 -25.69
C PHE A 150 1.73 -14.34 -24.53
N ALA A 151 2.09 -15.12 -23.50
CA ALA A 151 1.46 -15.12 -22.20
C ALA A 151 2.57 -15.19 -21.15
N LEU A 152 2.70 -14.13 -20.35
CA LEU A 152 3.74 -13.94 -19.34
C LEU A 152 3.13 -13.66 -17.97
#